data_AF-T1AZ65-F1
#
_entry.id   AF-T1AZ65-F1
#
_cell.length_a   1.000
_cell.length_b   1.000
_cell.length_c   1.000
_cell.angle_alpha   90.00
_cell.angle_beta   90.00
_cell.angle_gamma   90.00
#
_symmetry.space_group_name_H-M   'P 1'
#
loop_
_entity.id
_entity.type
_entity.pdbx_description
1 polymer ?
#
loop_
_entity_poly.entity_id
_entity_poly.type
_entity_poly.pdbx_seq_one_letter_code
_entity_poly.pdbx_strand_id
1 'polypeptide(L)'
;MIPATELGALEPRLERLTGEESSCCVTEYRALAEKVSRSERFPATLRRIKALADEKRLLAVLLLRRRGELCACEIQAAIQLGHATVSHHMGILLSAGIVRSRREGKWTYYRLTPAGGRILP
;
A
#
# COMPACT_ATOMS: atom_id res chain seq x y z
N MET A 1 3.03 18.07 31.02
CA MET A 1 2.76 19.53 31.07
C MET A 1 3.47 20.11 29.85
N ILE A 2 2.73 20.38 28.77
CA ILE A 2 3.30 20.87 27.50
C ILE A 2 3.72 22.33 27.72
N PRO A 3 4.93 22.76 27.34
CA PRO A 3 5.37 24.15 27.53
C PRO A 3 4.46 25.11 26.76
N ALA A 4 4.09 26.24 27.39
CA ALA A 4 3.14 27.23 26.86
C ALA A 4 3.52 27.78 25.47
N THR A 5 4.79 27.67 25.08
CA THR A 5 5.32 28.08 23.79
C THR A 5 4.84 27.23 22.60
N GLU A 6 4.43 25.97 22.81
CA GLU A 6 3.90 25.11 21.74
C GLU A 6 2.40 25.31 21.48
N LEU A 7 1.64 25.84 22.46
CA LEU A 7 0.22 26.19 22.26
C LEU A 7 0.07 27.39 21.29
N GLY A 8 0.96 28.38 21.37
CA GLY A 8 0.92 29.57 20.50
C GLY A 8 1.11 29.27 19.01
N ALA A 9 1.77 28.16 18.66
CA ALA A 9 1.91 27.70 17.27
C ALA A 9 0.68 26.95 16.73
N LEU A 10 -0.19 26.47 17.64
CA LEU A 10 -1.42 25.73 17.33
C LEU A 10 -2.67 26.62 17.34
N GLU A 11 -2.61 27.78 18.00
CA GLU A 11 -3.69 28.79 18.05
C GLU A 11 -4.20 29.20 16.65
N PRO A 12 -3.35 29.51 15.65
CA PRO A 12 -3.83 29.84 14.30
C PRO A 12 -4.48 28.66 13.56
N ARG A 13 -4.24 27.43 14.02
CA ARG A 13 -4.80 26.20 13.47
C ARG A 13 -6.12 25.84 14.16
N LEU A 14 -6.24 26.14 15.46
CA LEU A 14 -7.46 26.02 16.27
C LEU A 14 -8.52 27.05 15.86
N GLU A 15 -8.16 28.31 15.66
CA GLU A 15 -9.09 29.36 15.21
C GLU A 15 -9.73 29.02 13.85
N ARG A 16 -8.97 28.42 12.93
CA ARG A 16 -9.47 27.90 11.64
C ARG A 16 -10.42 26.70 11.80
N LEU A 17 -10.29 25.93 12.87
CA LEU A 17 -11.09 24.73 13.13
C LEU A 17 -12.39 25.02 13.89
N THR A 18 -12.44 26.11 14.68
CA THR A 18 -13.55 26.37 15.61
C THR A 18 -14.27 27.71 15.40
N GLY A 19 -13.84 28.56 14.46
CA GLY A 19 -14.53 29.83 14.15
C GLY A 19 -15.84 29.62 13.37
N GLU A 20 -16.82 30.51 13.54
CA GLU A 20 -18.12 30.46 12.83
C GLU A 20 -18.00 30.68 11.31
N GLU A 21 -16.84 31.16 10.81
CA GLU A 21 -16.45 31.21 9.39
C GLU A 21 -15.57 30.03 8.92
N SER A 22 -15.54 28.91 9.67
CA SER A 22 -14.78 27.68 9.37
C SER A 22 -15.21 26.92 8.10
N SER A 23 -16.09 27.51 7.29
CA SER A 23 -16.57 26.96 6.02
C SER A 23 -15.49 26.95 4.91
N CYS A 24 -14.49 27.83 4.99
CA CYS A 24 -13.51 28.03 3.92
C CYS A 24 -12.56 26.83 3.74
N CYS A 25 -11.98 26.29 4.82
CA CYS A 25 -11.04 25.16 4.73
C CYS A 25 -11.74 23.80 4.57
N VAL A 26 -12.94 23.60 5.11
CA VAL A 26 -13.66 22.31 4.98
C VAL A 26 -14.15 22.11 3.54
N THR A 27 -14.61 23.16 2.87
CA THR A 27 -15.12 23.08 1.49
C THR A 27 -14.00 22.81 0.50
N GLU A 28 -12.85 23.49 0.64
CA GLU A 28 -11.66 23.26 -0.18
C GLU A 28 -11.15 21.81 -0.05
N TYR A 29 -10.97 21.32 1.18
CA TYR A 29 -10.49 19.95 1.40
C TYR A 29 -11.52 18.89 1.00
N ARG A 30 -12.83 19.15 1.12
CA ARG A 30 -13.88 18.26 0.60
C ARG A 30 -13.84 18.17 -0.93
N ALA A 31 -13.76 19.31 -1.62
CA ALA A 31 -13.65 19.35 -3.07
C ALA A 31 -12.36 18.65 -3.56
N LEU A 32 -11.25 18.84 -2.85
CA LEU A 32 -10.00 18.13 -3.13
C LEU A 32 -10.14 16.62 -2.91
N ALA A 33 -10.73 16.18 -1.79
CA ALA A 33 -10.97 14.76 -1.50
C ALA A 33 -11.89 14.10 -2.55
N GLU A 34 -12.93 14.80 -2.99
CA GLU A 34 -13.81 14.36 -4.06
C GLU A 34 -13.06 14.21 -5.39
N LYS A 35 -12.21 15.18 -5.74
CA LYS A 35 -11.35 15.12 -6.92
C LYS A 35 -10.36 13.95 -6.86
N VAL A 36 -9.72 13.72 -5.70
CA VAL A 36 -8.76 12.62 -5.50
C VAL A 36 -9.45 11.27 -5.56
N SER A 37 -10.58 11.10 -4.88
CA SER A 37 -11.33 9.84 -4.85
C SER A 37 -11.89 9.44 -6.22
N ARG A 38 -12.29 10.42 -7.04
CA ARG A 38 -12.72 10.21 -8.43
C ARG A 38 -11.57 10.00 -9.43
N SER A 39 -10.31 10.20 -9.02
CA SER A 39 -9.19 9.98 -9.92
C SER A 39 -9.13 8.52 -10.38
N GLU A 40 -8.85 8.30 -11.66
CA GLU A 40 -8.78 6.95 -12.27
C GLU A 40 -7.80 6.02 -11.55
N ARG A 41 -6.74 6.60 -10.94
CA ARG A 41 -5.69 5.86 -10.23
C ARG A 41 -6.08 5.44 -8.82
N PHE A 42 -7.08 6.08 -8.22
CA PHE A 42 -7.42 5.87 -6.81
C PHE A 42 -7.88 4.42 -6.53
N PRO A 43 -8.83 3.82 -7.29
CA PRO A 43 -9.24 2.45 -7.05
C PRO A 43 -8.09 1.44 -7.21
N ALA A 44 -7.23 1.63 -8.21
CA ALA A 44 -6.07 0.76 -8.44
C ALA A 44 -5.05 0.86 -7.31
N THR A 45 -4.81 2.06 -6.79
CA THR A 45 -3.88 2.30 -5.67
C THR A 45 -4.43 1.70 -4.39
N LEU A 46 -5.71 1.92 -4.08
CA LEU A 46 -6.38 1.32 -2.92
C LEU A 46 -6.33 -0.21 -2.95
N ARG A 47 -6.61 -0.83 -4.11
CA ARG A 47 -6.50 -2.29 -4.27
C ARG A 47 -5.10 -2.80 -3.96
N ARG A 48 -4.06 -2.11 -4.43
CA ARG A 48 -2.66 -2.50 -4.17
C ARG A 48 -2.27 -2.34 -2.71
N ILE A 49 -2.68 -1.25 -2.06
CA ILE A 49 -2.44 -1.04 -0.63
C ILE A 49 -3.13 -2.13 0.20
N LYS A 50 -4.39 -2.45 -0.10
CA LYS A 50 -5.11 -3.56 0.56
C LYS A 50 -4.42 -4.90 0.36
N ALA A 51 -3.88 -5.16 -0.83
CA ALA A 51 -3.11 -6.37 -1.10
C ALA A 51 -1.77 -6.41 -0.35
N LEU A 52 -1.15 -5.27 -0.03
CA LEU A 52 0.09 -5.21 0.76
C LEU A 52 -0.12 -5.19 2.27
N ALA A 53 -1.32 -4.85 2.74
CA ALA A 53 -1.67 -4.75 4.17
C ALA A 53 -1.81 -6.12 4.86
N ASP A 54 -0.81 -6.98 4.70
CA ASP A 54 -0.66 -8.29 5.31
C ASP A 54 0.82 -8.60 5.43
N GLU A 55 1.22 -9.05 6.62
CA GLU A 55 2.61 -9.25 6.98
C GLU A 55 3.34 -10.19 6.01
N LYS A 56 2.72 -11.32 5.67
CA LYS A 56 3.35 -12.37 4.85
C LYS A 56 3.41 -11.97 3.39
N ARG A 57 2.39 -11.25 2.89
CA ARG A 57 2.42 -10.65 1.54
C ARG A 57 3.48 -9.58 1.44
N LEU A 58 3.59 -8.68 2.43
CA LEU A 58 4.64 -7.66 2.44
C LEU A 58 6.03 -8.30 2.46
N LEU A 59 6.25 -9.30 3.31
CA LEU A 59 7.50 -10.03 3.37
C LEU A 59 7.87 -10.68 2.03
N ALA A 60 6.92 -11.36 1.37
CA ALA A 60 7.14 -11.96 0.05
C ALA A 60 7.55 -10.90 -1.01
N VAL A 61 6.89 -9.74 -1.03
CA VAL A 61 7.22 -8.65 -1.95
C VAL A 61 8.61 -8.07 -1.65
N LEU A 62 8.99 -7.90 -0.38
CA LEU A 62 10.32 -7.43 0.01
C LEU A 62 11.42 -8.45 -0.36
N LEU A 63 11.16 -9.75 -0.22
CA LEU A 63 12.07 -10.80 -0.68
C LEU A 63 12.26 -10.74 -2.20
N LEU A 64 11.16 -10.60 -2.95
CA LEU A 64 11.20 -10.42 -4.41
C LEU A 64 11.95 -9.14 -4.81
N ARG A 65 11.84 -8.06 -4.04
CA ARG A 65 12.61 -6.82 -4.27
C ARG A 65 14.11 -7.06 -4.16
N ARG A 66 14.53 -7.87 -3.18
CA ARG A 66 15.94 -8.17 -2.90
C ARG A 66 16.55 -9.20 -3.85
N ARG A 67 15.75 -10.18 -4.30
CA ARG A 67 16.22 -11.31 -5.12
C ARG A 67 15.88 -11.19 -6.61
N GLY A 68 14.97 -10.28 -6.97
CA GLY A 68 14.50 -10.06 -8.34
C GLY A 68 13.44 -11.07 -8.78
N GLU A 69 13.70 -12.36 -8.57
CA GLU A 69 12.78 -13.47 -8.88
C GLU A 69 12.90 -14.58 -7.85
N LEU A 70 11.77 -15.22 -7.51
CA LEU A 70 11.71 -16.41 -6.66
C LEU A 70 10.63 -17.39 -7.16
N CYS A 71 10.88 -18.70 -7.03
CA CYS A 71 9.87 -19.72 -7.22
C CYS A 71 8.86 -19.76 -6.05
N ALA A 72 7.70 -20.35 -6.29
CA ALA A 72 6.70 -20.60 -5.24
C ALA A 72 7.30 -21.37 -4.04
N CYS A 73 8.21 -22.32 -4.30
CA CYS A 73 8.93 -23.10 -3.30
C CYS A 73 9.82 -22.26 -2.38
N GLU A 74 10.60 -21.35 -2.95
CA GLU A 74 11.51 -20.46 -2.21
C GLU A 74 10.71 -19.47 -1.36
N ILE A 75 9.62 -18.93 -1.91
CA ILE A 75 8.72 -18.06 -1.16
C ILE A 75 8.11 -18.84 0.01
N GLN A 76 7.60 -20.06 -0.23
CA GLN A 76 7.04 -20.93 0.79
C GLN A 76 8.03 -21.20 1.93
N ALA A 77 9.27 -21.57 1.58
CA ALA A 77 10.33 -21.81 2.55
C ALA A 77 10.66 -20.56 3.38
N ALA A 78 10.72 -19.39 2.74
CA ALA A 78 11.08 -18.14 3.40
C ALA A 78 9.99 -17.60 4.34
N ILE A 79 8.72 -17.72 3.96
CA ILE A 79 7.60 -17.17 4.76
C ILE A 79 6.98 -18.18 5.73
N GLN A 80 7.47 -19.43 5.73
CA GLN A 80 7.06 -20.53 6.63
C GLN A 80 5.54 -20.79 6.63
N LEU A 81 4.94 -20.79 5.45
CA LEU A 81 3.52 -21.10 5.25
C LEU A 81 3.34 -22.39 4.45
N GLY A 82 2.13 -22.97 4.52
CA GLY A 82 1.74 -24.07 3.64
C GLY A 82 1.56 -23.62 2.18
N HIS A 83 1.73 -24.56 1.25
CA HIS A 83 1.64 -24.30 -0.20
C HIS A 83 0.32 -23.63 -0.63
N ALA A 84 -0.81 -24.04 -0.07
CA ALA A 84 -2.13 -23.48 -0.38
C ALA A 84 -2.21 -21.98 0.02
N THR A 85 -1.69 -21.63 1.20
CA THR A 85 -1.68 -20.26 1.71
C THR A 85 -0.75 -19.36 0.90
N VAL A 86 0.43 -19.86 0.52
CA VAL A 86 1.36 -19.15 -0.36
C VAL A 86 0.69 -18.88 -1.71
N SER A 87 0.09 -19.90 -2.32
CA SER A 87 -0.60 -19.76 -3.61
C SER A 87 -1.72 -18.72 -3.55
N HIS A 88 -2.50 -18.72 -2.46
CA HIS A 88 -3.54 -17.73 -2.23
C HIS A 88 -2.97 -16.30 -2.11
N HIS A 89 -1.95 -16.10 -1.28
CA HIS A 89 -1.28 -14.81 -1.13
C HIS A 89 -0.68 -14.29 -2.44
N MET A 90 0.00 -15.15 -3.19
CA MET A 90 0.56 -14.78 -4.49
C MET A 90 -0.55 -14.49 -5.51
N GLY A 91 -1.68 -15.19 -5.45
CA GLY A 91 -2.87 -14.90 -6.24
C GLY A 91 -3.44 -13.50 -5.98
N ILE A 92 -3.54 -13.09 -4.71
CA ILE A 92 -3.95 -11.73 -4.34
C ILE A 92 -2.99 -10.68 -4.92
N LEU A 93 -1.69 -10.91 -4.78
CA LEU A 93 -0.65 -9.99 -5.29
C LEU A 93 -0.66 -9.90 -6.83
N LEU A 94 -0.94 -11.02 -7.52
CA LEU A 94 -1.11 -11.08 -8.98
C LEU A 94 -2.33 -10.25 -9.41
N SER A 95 -3.49 -10.50 -8.78
CA SER A 95 -4.74 -9.78 -9.07
C SER A 95 -4.65 -8.28 -8.79
N ALA A 96 -3.83 -7.88 -7.82
CA ALA A 96 -3.52 -6.48 -7.54
C ALA A 96 -2.49 -5.87 -8.51
N GLY A 97 -1.86 -6.67 -9.37
CA GLY A 97 -0.84 -6.23 -10.31
C GLY A 97 0.49 -5.84 -9.66
N ILE A 98 0.78 -6.34 -8.45
CA ILE A 98 2.03 -6.07 -7.72
C ILE A 98 3.14 -6.99 -8.21
N VAL A 99 2.80 -8.25 -8.46
CA VAL A 99 3.70 -9.27 -9.01
C VAL A 99 3.21 -9.73 -10.38
N ARG A 100 4.12 -10.31 -11.16
CA ARG A 100 3.81 -11.14 -12.34
C ARG A 100 4.37 -12.52 -12.11
N SER A 101 3.77 -13.52 -12.74
CA SER A 101 4.27 -14.89 -12.71
C SER A 101 4.75 -15.33 -14.09
N ARG A 102 5.69 -16.28 -14.12
CA ARG A 102 6.06 -17.05 -15.31
C ARG A 102 6.16 -18.52 -14.93
N ARG A 103 5.86 -19.41 -15.87
CA ARG A 103 6.04 -20.86 -15.67
C ARG A 103 7.28 -21.32 -16.43
N GLU A 104 8.07 -22.16 -15.79
CA GLU A 104 9.23 -22.82 -16.39
C GLU A 104 9.24 -24.28 -15.94
N GLY A 105 8.87 -25.16 -16.87
CA GLY A 105 8.58 -26.57 -16.56
C GLY A 105 7.47 -26.69 -15.51
N LYS A 106 7.80 -27.34 -14.39
CA LYS A 106 6.87 -27.56 -13.26
C LYS A 106 6.82 -26.37 -12.28
N TRP A 107 7.73 -25.41 -12.43
CA TRP A 107 7.91 -24.33 -11.46
C TRP A 107 7.17 -23.06 -11.89
N THR A 108 6.59 -22.38 -10.91
CA THR A 108 6.05 -21.02 -11.08
C THR A 108 6.97 -20.04 -10.37
N TYR A 109 7.46 -19.07 -11.12
CA TYR A 109 8.33 -18.00 -10.64
C TYR A 109 7.55 -16.69 -10.58
N TYR A 110 7.90 -15.84 -9.62
CA TYR A 110 7.29 -14.53 -9.41
C TYR A 110 8.35 -13.43 -9.49
N ARG A 111 7.98 -12.28 -10.07
CA ARG A 111 8.77 -11.04 -10.05
C ARG A 111 7.87 -9.83 -9.76
N LEU A 112 8.44 -8.76 -9.23
CA LEU A 112 7.72 -7.49 -9.10
C LEU A 112 7.39 -6.90 -10.47
N THR A 113 6.18 -6.34 -10.60
CA THR A 113 5.84 -5.48 -11.74
C THR A 113 6.47 -4.10 -11.55
N PRO A 114 6.61 -3.29 -12.62
CA PRO A 114 7.02 -1.90 -12.49
C PRO A 114 6.12 -1.09 -11.54
N ALA A 115 4.83 -1.42 -11.48
CA ALA A 115 3.89 -0.77 -10.57
C ALA A 115 4.07 -1.22 -9.12
N GLY A 116 4.26 -2.51 -8.87
CA GLY A 116 4.50 -3.06 -7.53
C GLY A 116 5.82 -2.59 -6.93
N GLY A 117 6.86 -2.47 -7.75
CA GLY A 117 8.18 -1.97 -7.32
C GLY A 117 8.20 -0.49 -6.95
N ARG A 118 7.22 0.31 -7.40
CA ARG A 118 7.11 1.76 -7.10
C ARG A 118 6.34 2.05 -5.80
N ILE A 119 5.62 1.08 -5.25
CA ILE A 119 4.79 1.26 -4.05
C ILE A 119 5.61 1.05 -2.77
N LEU A 120 6.74 0.35 -2.87
CA LEU A 120 7.64 0.16 -1.75
C LEU A 120 8.65 1.32 -1.68
N PRO A 121 8.99 1.81 -0.47
CA PRO A 121 10.05 2.80 -0.26
C PRO A 121 11.43 2.26 -0.68
#